data_AF-A0A2Z6B0W5-F1
#
_entry.id   AF-A0A2Z6B0W5-F1
#
_cell.length_a   1.000
_cell.length_b   1.000
_cell.length_c   1.000
_cell.angle_alpha   90.00
_cell.angle_beta   90.00
_cell.angle_gamma   90.00
#
_symmetry.space_group_name_H-M   'P 1'
#
loop_
_entity.id
_entity.type
_entity.pdbx_description
1 polymer ?
#
loop_
_entity_poly.entity_id
_entity_poly.type
_entity_poly.pdbx_seq_one_letter_code
_entity_poly.pdbx_strand_id
1 'polypeptide(L)'
;MKRNRTGVFRRLEALYARMQQAYDTTVGETGFTCQGCENNCCTSYFQHHTYVEWSFLFKGLDDLPAEKREQYMTRAQDYVHAAQDSLNKGERPSAMCPLNDDGLCGLYRHRLMICRLHGVPHVLAGRMGQLNEYPGCFRFPNEAGANPLDRTPLYRELAKLEMDFLGSRMARLPKVNLTLAEMMVQGPPKLTT
;
A
#
# COMPACT_ATOMS: atom_id res chain seq x y z
N MET A 1 3.39 17.80 -19.46
CA MET A 1 3.42 17.14 -18.14
C MET A 1 2.29 16.12 -17.90
N LYS A 2 1.02 16.40 -18.26
CA LYS A 2 -0.11 15.45 -18.11
C LYS A 2 0.09 14.09 -18.83
N ARG A 3 0.62 14.09 -20.06
CA ARG A 3 0.89 12.85 -20.84
C ARG A 3 1.84 11.86 -20.15
N ASN A 4 2.85 12.33 -19.42
CA ASN A 4 3.79 11.45 -18.72
C ASN A 4 3.12 10.77 -17.51
N ARG A 5 2.29 11.51 -16.74
CA ARG A 5 1.56 10.96 -15.58
C ARG A 5 0.60 9.84 -15.97
N THR A 6 -0.16 10.00 -17.06
CA THR A 6 -1.07 8.95 -17.56
C THR A 6 -0.32 7.68 -17.95
N GLY A 7 0.87 7.81 -18.55
CA GLY A 7 1.72 6.66 -18.91
C GLY A 7 2.25 5.91 -17.69
N VAL A 8 2.72 6.65 -16.68
CA VAL A 8 3.20 6.07 -15.42
C VAL A 8 2.08 5.35 -14.66
N PHE A 9 0.89 5.94 -14.57
CA PHE A 9 -0.26 5.31 -13.90
C PHE A 9 -0.68 4.01 -14.57
N ARG A 10 -0.73 3.96 -15.91
CA ARG A 10 -1.00 2.70 -16.63
C ARG A 10 0.03 1.61 -16.31
N ARG A 11 1.31 1.98 -16.22
CA ARG A 11 2.37 1.03 -15.84
C ARG A 11 2.26 0.60 -14.38
N LEU A 12 1.85 1.49 -13.48
CA LEU A 12 1.57 1.16 -12.07
C LEU A 12 0.38 0.19 -11.96
N GLU A 13 -0.70 0.42 -12.70
CA GLU A 13 -1.83 -0.51 -12.78
C GLU A 13 -1.40 -1.89 -13.28
N ALA A 14 -0.57 -1.93 -14.32
CA ALA A 14 -0.02 -3.20 -14.82
C ALA A 14 0.86 -3.91 -13.76
N LEU A 15 1.66 -3.15 -13.00
CA LEU A 15 2.43 -3.68 -11.88
C LEU A 15 1.52 -4.23 -10.78
N TYR A 16 0.44 -3.51 -10.43
CA TYR A 16 -0.55 -3.97 -9.46
C TYR A 16 -1.30 -5.22 -9.90
N ALA A 17 -1.58 -5.37 -11.20
CA ALA A 17 -2.16 -6.59 -11.74
C ALA A 17 -1.20 -7.79 -11.58
N ARG A 18 0.10 -7.61 -11.85
CA ARG A 18 1.10 -8.66 -11.62
C ARG A 18 1.28 -8.98 -10.14
N MET A 19 1.20 -8.00 -9.25
CA MET A 19 1.18 -8.24 -7.80
C MET A 19 0.00 -9.10 -7.39
N GLN A 20 -1.18 -8.81 -7.92
CA GLN A 20 -2.37 -9.62 -7.64
C GLN A 20 -2.19 -11.05 -8.15
N GLN A 21 -1.70 -11.22 -9.37
CA GLN A 21 -1.42 -12.55 -9.93
C GLN A 21 -0.40 -13.34 -9.10
N ALA A 22 0.69 -12.69 -8.67
CA ALA A 22 1.69 -13.32 -7.82
C ALA A 22 1.10 -13.70 -6.45
N TYR A 23 0.27 -12.82 -5.87
CA TYR A 23 -0.45 -13.09 -4.63
C TYR A 23 -1.39 -14.29 -4.77
N ASP A 24 -2.21 -14.31 -5.82
CA ASP A 24 -3.16 -15.39 -6.09
C ASP A 24 -2.44 -16.72 -6.34
N THR A 25 -1.25 -16.68 -6.96
CA THR A 25 -0.40 -17.87 -7.16
C THR A 25 0.13 -18.40 -5.83
N THR A 26 0.58 -17.54 -4.93
CA THR A 26 1.05 -17.93 -3.58
C THR A 26 -0.10 -18.43 -2.72
N VAL A 27 -1.29 -17.84 -2.84
CA VAL A 27 -2.50 -18.31 -2.14
C VAL A 27 -2.98 -19.65 -2.71
N GLY A 28 -2.92 -19.85 -4.03
CA GLY A 28 -3.20 -21.11 -4.71
C GLY A 28 -4.41 -21.86 -4.14
N GLU A 29 -4.20 -23.13 -3.81
CA GLU A 29 -5.20 -24.03 -3.21
C GLU A 29 -5.15 -24.07 -1.68
N THR A 30 -4.44 -23.13 -1.03
CA THR A 30 -4.25 -23.14 0.42
C THR A 30 -5.53 -22.87 1.21
N GLY A 31 -6.60 -22.41 0.55
CA GLY A 31 -7.83 -21.95 1.19
C GLY A 31 -7.67 -20.65 1.99
N PHE A 32 -6.51 -19.99 1.92
CA PHE A 32 -6.25 -18.76 2.65
C PHE A 32 -7.16 -17.61 2.21
N THR A 33 -7.79 -16.95 3.18
CA THR A 33 -8.63 -15.76 2.95
C THR A 33 -8.54 -14.76 4.10
N CYS A 34 -8.59 -13.47 3.75
CA CYS A 34 -8.73 -12.39 4.73
C CYS A 34 -10.19 -12.14 5.14
N GLN A 35 -11.17 -12.83 4.56
CA GLN A 35 -12.58 -12.68 4.91
C GLN A 35 -12.83 -13.07 6.38
N GLY A 36 -13.56 -12.22 7.11
CA GLY A 36 -13.82 -12.39 8.53
C GLY A 36 -12.57 -12.27 9.41
N CYS A 37 -11.53 -11.57 8.95
CA CYS A 37 -10.34 -11.28 9.75
C CYS A 37 -10.44 -9.87 10.36
N GLU A 38 -10.55 -9.80 11.69
CA GLU A 38 -10.55 -8.54 12.45
C GLU A 38 -9.15 -7.90 12.51
N ASN A 39 -8.10 -8.70 12.35
CA ASN A 39 -6.69 -8.28 12.34
C ASN A 39 -6.10 -8.29 10.92
N ASN A 40 -6.84 -7.74 9.96
CA ASN A 40 -6.41 -7.69 8.57
C ASN A 40 -5.44 -6.51 8.32
N CYS A 41 -4.99 -6.35 7.07
CA CYS A 41 -4.07 -5.27 6.71
C CYS A 41 -4.58 -3.86 7.07
N CYS A 42 -5.89 -3.64 7.22
CA CYS A 42 -6.48 -2.35 7.54
C CYS A 42 -6.27 -1.94 9.01
N THR A 43 -5.99 -2.85 9.93
CA THR A 43 -5.62 -2.49 11.32
C THR A 43 -4.11 -2.43 11.53
N SER A 44 -3.33 -2.71 10.48
CA SER A 44 -1.88 -2.65 10.54
C SER A 44 -1.36 -1.23 10.32
N TYR A 45 -0.50 -0.75 11.22
CA TYR A 45 0.24 0.49 11.02
C TYR A 45 1.31 0.33 9.94
N PHE A 46 1.02 0.85 8.74
CA PHE A 46 1.94 0.88 7.60
C PHE A 46 2.30 2.31 7.22
N GLN A 47 3.57 2.50 6.90
CA GLN A 47 4.06 3.70 6.26
C GLN A 47 4.38 3.40 4.79
N HIS A 48 4.10 4.38 3.94
CA HIS A 48 4.31 4.35 2.51
C HIS A 48 5.38 5.36 2.14
N HIS A 49 6.08 5.08 1.04
CA HIS A 49 7.37 5.72 0.73
C HIS A 49 7.49 6.25 -0.69
N THR A 50 6.39 6.29 -1.45
CA THR A 50 6.42 6.65 -2.87
C THR A 50 5.40 7.73 -3.19
N TYR A 51 5.83 8.72 -3.97
CA TYR A 51 4.97 9.77 -4.50
C TYR A 51 4.06 9.28 -5.62
N VAL A 52 4.49 8.28 -6.39
CA VAL A 52 3.69 7.71 -7.46
C VAL A 52 2.45 7.03 -6.90
N GLU A 53 2.58 6.28 -5.81
CA GLU A 53 1.44 5.64 -5.15
C GLU A 53 0.56 6.66 -4.43
N TRP A 54 1.14 7.65 -3.75
CA TRP A 54 0.37 8.75 -3.15
C TRP A 54 -0.45 9.50 -4.20
N SER A 55 0.14 9.80 -5.37
CA SER A 55 -0.58 10.44 -6.47
C SER A 55 -1.67 9.54 -7.05
N PHE A 56 -1.44 8.23 -7.11
CA PHE A 56 -2.40 7.27 -7.64
C PHE A 56 -3.56 6.99 -6.68
N LEU A 57 -3.31 7.06 -5.37
CA LEU A 57 -4.35 7.08 -4.34
C LEU A 57 -5.32 8.24 -4.56
N PHE A 58 -4.80 9.46 -4.78
CA PHE A 58 -5.64 10.62 -5.05
C PHE A 58 -6.42 10.52 -6.35
N LYS A 59 -5.84 9.89 -7.39
CA LYS A 59 -6.62 9.54 -8.58
C LYS A 59 -7.86 8.70 -8.20
N GLY A 60 -7.71 7.72 -7.32
CA GLY A 60 -8.84 6.90 -6.85
C GLY A 60 -9.86 7.70 -6.05
N LEU A 61 -9.40 8.59 -5.16
CA LEU A 61 -10.27 9.46 -4.36
C LEU A 61 -11.06 10.46 -5.23
N ASP A 62 -10.43 10.98 -6.28
CA ASP A 62 -11.04 11.92 -7.22
C ASP A 62 -12.11 11.25 -8.11
N ASP A 63 -12.03 9.93 -8.30
CA ASP A 63 -13.02 9.14 -9.07
C ASP A 63 -14.26 8.75 -8.22
N LEU A 64 -14.27 9.03 -6.91
CA LEU A 64 -15.39 8.71 -6.00
C LEU A 64 -16.50 9.78 -6.01
N PRO A 65 -17.75 9.40 -5.68
CA PRO A 65 -18.78 10.38 -5.30
C PRO A 65 -18.32 11.26 -4.14
N ALA A 66 -18.72 12.54 -4.16
CA ALA A 66 -18.29 13.53 -3.16
C ALA A 66 -18.57 13.10 -1.72
N GLU A 67 -19.76 12.55 -1.47
CA GLU A 67 -20.15 12.03 -0.16
C GLU A 67 -19.22 10.90 0.32
N LYS A 68 -18.90 9.94 -0.56
CA LYS A 68 -18.02 8.82 -0.20
C LYS A 68 -16.59 9.29 0.07
N ARG A 69 -16.11 10.25 -0.74
CA ARG A 69 -14.81 10.88 -0.52
C ARG A 69 -14.78 11.59 0.83
N GLU A 70 -15.81 12.37 1.16
CA GLU A 70 -15.92 13.09 2.45
C GLU A 70 -15.93 12.11 3.63
N GLN A 71 -16.71 11.03 3.56
CA GLN A 71 -16.71 9.97 4.58
C GLN A 71 -15.29 9.42 4.84
N TYR A 72 -14.53 9.10 3.79
CA TYR A 72 -13.16 8.63 3.95
C TYR A 72 -12.21 9.72 4.49
N MET A 73 -12.41 10.98 4.11
CA MET A 73 -11.61 12.09 4.62
C MET A 73 -11.82 12.31 6.11
N THR A 74 -13.06 12.23 6.60
CA THR A 74 -13.37 12.28 8.05
C THR A 74 -12.69 11.12 8.78
N ARG A 75 -12.83 9.88 8.30
CA ARG A 75 -12.15 8.71 8.90
C ARG A 75 -10.62 8.87 8.91
N ALA A 76 -10.05 9.51 7.90
CA ALA A 76 -8.61 9.75 7.83
C ALA A 76 -8.14 10.75 8.89
N GLN A 77 -8.92 11.80 9.16
CA GLN A 77 -8.65 12.74 10.25
C GLN A 77 -8.70 12.04 11.61
N ASP A 78 -9.74 11.24 11.85
CA ASP A 78 -9.89 10.46 13.09
C ASP A 78 -8.73 9.48 13.29
N TYR A 79 -8.33 8.77 12.23
CA TYR A 79 -7.19 7.86 12.27
C TYR A 79 -5.90 8.60 12.65
N VAL A 80 -5.63 9.76 12.05
CA VAL A 80 -4.39 10.52 12.32
C VAL A 80 -4.33 10.95 13.79
N HIS A 81 -5.44 11.43 14.35
CA HIS A 81 -5.52 11.76 15.78
C HIS A 81 -5.27 10.52 16.65
N ALA A 82 -5.98 9.42 16.39
CA ALA A 82 -5.83 8.18 17.16
C ALA A 82 -4.41 7.60 17.07
N ALA A 83 -3.80 7.63 15.89
CA ALA A 83 -2.43 7.16 15.69
C ALA A 83 -1.43 8.03 16.44
N GLN A 84 -1.59 9.35 16.42
CA GLN A 84 -0.72 10.27 17.17
C GLN A 84 -0.84 10.03 18.68
N ASP A 85 -2.04 9.79 19.19
CA ASP A 85 -2.28 9.49 20.61
C ASP A 85 -1.58 8.19 21.05
N SER A 86 -1.67 7.12 20.25
CA SER A 86 -0.93 5.87 20.52
C SER A 86 0.58 6.11 20.50
N LEU A 87 1.10 6.82 19.51
CA LEU A 87 2.53 7.11 19.40
C LEU A 87 3.04 7.93 20.59
N ASN A 88 2.28 8.92 21.06
CA ASN A 88 2.61 9.72 22.23
C ASN A 88 2.69 8.89 23.52
N LYS A 89 1.96 7.76 23.58
CA LYS A 89 2.02 6.79 24.68
C LYS A 89 3.11 5.73 24.50
N GLY A 90 3.87 5.76 23.40
CA GLY A 90 4.86 4.73 23.06
C GLY A 90 4.23 3.43 22.55
N GLU A 91 2.97 3.45 22.16
CA GLU A 91 2.22 2.30 21.66
C GLU A 91 2.23 2.27 20.12
N ARG A 92 2.12 1.06 19.56
CA ARG A 92 1.94 0.90 18.11
C ARG A 92 0.49 1.22 17.76
N PRO A 93 0.21 2.14 16.81
CA PRO A 93 -1.16 2.40 16.37
C PRO A 93 -1.83 1.15 15.78
N SER A 94 -3.12 1.00 16.03
CA SER A 94 -3.95 -0.12 15.55
C SER A 94 -5.32 0.32 15.01
N ALA A 95 -5.52 1.63 14.82
CA ALA A 95 -6.76 2.18 14.29
C ALA A 95 -7.09 1.61 12.90
N MET A 96 -8.38 1.51 12.57
CA MET A 96 -8.83 0.98 11.29
C MET A 96 -8.52 1.96 10.15
N CYS A 97 -7.98 1.45 9.04
CA CYS A 97 -7.69 2.22 7.83
C CYS A 97 -8.93 3.00 7.35
N PRO A 98 -8.79 4.28 6.97
CA PRO A 98 -9.93 5.12 6.61
C PRO A 98 -10.69 4.64 5.37
N LEU A 99 -10.04 3.86 4.50
CA LEU A 99 -10.64 3.29 3.30
C LEU A 99 -11.31 1.93 3.52
N ASN A 100 -11.41 1.46 4.76
CA ASN A 100 -12.09 0.21 5.06
C ASN A 100 -13.61 0.42 5.02
N ASP A 101 -14.30 -0.40 4.23
CA ASP A 101 -15.75 -0.59 4.27
C ASP A 101 -16.00 -2.07 4.53
N ASP A 102 -16.52 -2.38 5.73
CA ASP A 102 -16.91 -3.72 6.15
C ASP A 102 -15.82 -4.80 5.91
N GLY A 103 -14.57 -4.45 6.19
CA GLY A 103 -13.43 -5.35 6.03
C GLY A 103 -12.76 -5.32 4.65
N LEU A 104 -13.31 -4.57 3.68
CA LEU A 104 -12.76 -4.43 2.33
C LEU A 104 -12.24 -3.02 2.07
N CYS A 105 -11.22 -2.90 1.20
CA CYS A 105 -10.73 -1.60 0.79
C CYS A 105 -11.65 -1.00 -0.27
N GLY A 106 -12.30 0.12 0.04
CA GLY A 106 -13.18 0.80 -0.92
C GLY A 106 -12.46 1.55 -2.04
N LEU A 107 -11.12 1.57 -2.03
CA LEU A 107 -10.28 1.93 -3.18
C LEU A 107 -9.44 0.75 -3.67
N TYR A 108 -10.05 -0.44 -3.79
CA TYR A 108 -9.33 -1.68 -4.11
C TYR A 108 -8.40 -1.57 -5.34
N ARG A 109 -8.85 -0.92 -6.43
CA ARG A 109 -8.04 -0.70 -7.64
C ARG A 109 -6.85 0.24 -7.41
N HIS A 110 -6.94 1.16 -6.46
CA HIS A 110 -5.90 2.13 -6.11
C HIS A 110 -5.17 1.77 -4.79
N ARG A 111 -5.37 0.55 -4.26
CA ARG A 111 -4.68 0.03 -3.07
C ARG A 111 -3.16 0.01 -3.30
N LEU A 112 -2.40 0.49 -2.33
CA LEU A 112 -0.95 0.56 -2.40
C LEU A 112 -0.30 -0.82 -2.28
N MET A 113 0.93 -0.96 -2.78
CA MET A 113 1.70 -2.21 -2.84
C MET A 113 1.75 -2.95 -1.50
N ILE A 114 2.14 -2.24 -0.41
CA ILE A 114 2.30 -2.87 0.91
C ILE A 114 1.02 -3.57 1.32
N CYS A 115 -0.12 -2.91 1.15
CA CYS A 115 -1.40 -3.49 1.50
C CYS A 115 -1.72 -4.68 0.58
N ARG A 116 -1.48 -4.57 -0.74
CA ARG A 116 -1.77 -5.64 -1.72
C ARG A 116 -1.07 -6.96 -1.46
N LEU A 117 0.19 -6.90 -1.00
CA LEU A 117 1.02 -8.09 -0.82
C LEU A 117 0.94 -8.65 0.61
N HIS A 118 0.20 -8.00 1.51
CA HIS A 118 0.14 -8.38 2.92
C HIS A 118 -0.57 -9.72 3.16
N GLY A 119 -0.08 -10.50 4.12
CA GLY A 119 -0.71 -11.72 4.61
C GLY A 119 -0.10 -13.03 4.09
N VAL A 120 0.64 -12.98 2.98
CA VAL A 120 1.29 -14.16 2.38
C VAL A 120 2.78 -14.22 2.71
N PRO A 121 3.38 -15.42 2.80
CA PRO A 121 4.82 -15.58 2.93
C PRO A 121 5.52 -14.96 1.71
N HIS A 122 6.69 -14.38 1.93
CA HIS A 122 7.42 -13.70 0.88
C HIS A 122 8.92 -13.73 1.07
N VAL A 123 9.64 -13.57 -0.04
CA VAL A 123 11.09 -13.36 -0.03
C VAL A 123 11.46 -11.98 -0.54
N LEU A 124 12.58 -11.46 -0.05
CA LEU A 124 13.16 -10.22 -0.53
C LEU A 124 14.69 -10.32 -0.54
N ALA A 125 15.29 -10.00 -1.69
CA ALA A 125 16.74 -9.93 -1.81
C ALA A 125 17.31 -8.78 -0.97
N GLY A 126 18.25 -9.12 -0.09
CA GLY A 126 19.07 -8.19 0.66
C GLY A 126 20.10 -7.48 -0.23
N ARG A 127 20.86 -6.56 0.38
CA ARG A 127 21.85 -5.72 -0.32
C ARG A 127 22.96 -6.54 -0.98
N MET A 128 23.29 -7.71 -0.45
CA MET A 128 24.32 -8.61 -0.97
C MET A 128 23.74 -9.78 -1.78
N GLY A 129 22.45 -9.72 -2.14
CA GLY A 129 21.77 -10.76 -2.91
C GLY A 129 21.28 -11.95 -2.09
N GLN A 130 21.48 -11.98 -0.76
CA GLN A 130 20.88 -13.00 0.09
C GLN A 130 19.35 -12.89 0.05
N LEU A 131 18.63 -14.01 -0.03
CA LEU A 131 17.17 -14.00 0.08
C LEU A 131 16.78 -14.03 1.55
N ASN A 132 16.05 -13.02 2.00
CA ASN A 132 15.42 -13.00 3.31
C ASN A 132 14.00 -13.50 3.18
N GLU A 133 13.64 -14.52 3.94
CA GLU A 133 12.29 -15.07 3.99
C GLU A 133 11.50 -14.47 5.14
N TYR A 134 10.22 -14.22 4.89
CA TYR A 134 9.29 -13.67 5.86
C TYR A 134 8.01 -14.51 5.87
N PRO A 135 7.49 -14.88 7.06
CA PRO A 135 6.29 -15.69 7.14
C PRO A 135 5.05 -14.93 6.67
N GLY A 136 4.01 -15.69 6.33
CA GLY A 136 2.66 -15.15 6.18
C GLY A 136 2.10 -14.62 7.50
N CYS A 137 0.90 -14.06 7.47
CA CYS A 137 0.22 -13.71 8.72
C CYS A 137 -0.23 -14.96 9.47
N PHE A 138 -0.70 -14.77 10.71
CA PHE A 138 -1.15 -15.86 11.59
C PHE A 138 -2.28 -16.75 11.02
N ARG A 139 -2.98 -16.31 9.98
CA ARG A 139 -4.02 -17.09 9.29
C ARG A 139 -3.50 -17.88 8.10
N PHE A 140 -2.28 -17.61 7.63
CA PHE A 140 -1.70 -18.35 6.52
C PHE A 140 -1.34 -19.76 7.00
N PRO A 141 -1.80 -20.83 6.33
CA PRO A 141 -1.57 -22.19 6.83
C PRO A 141 -0.07 -22.53 6.81
N ASN A 142 0.46 -22.95 7.96
CA ASN A 142 1.88 -23.28 8.10
C ASN A 142 2.31 -24.49 7.24
N GLU A 143 1.39 -25.43 6.98
CA GLU A 143 1.66 -26.66 6.23
C GLU A 143 1.36 -26.54 4.72
N ALA A 144 1.02 -25.35 4.24
CA ALA A 144 0.52 -25.13 2.89
C ALA A 144 1.50 -25.48 1.75
N GLY A 145 2.77 -25.75 2.02
CA GLY A 145 3.79 -25.98 0.99
C GLY A 145 3.90 -24.81 -0.02
N ALA A 146 3.40 -23.64 0.34
CA ALA A 146 3.25 -22.52 -0.58
C ALA A 146 4.61 -21.91 -0.91
N ASN A 147 4.86 -21.73 -2.20
CA ASN A 147 6.05 -21.02 -2.64
C ASN A 147 5.95 -19.54 -2.23
N PRO A 148 6.91 -19.01 -1.45
CA PRO A 148 6.85 -17.63 -0.99
C PRO A 148 6.92 -16.66 -2.18
N LEU A 149 6.17 -15.57 -2.08
CA LEU A 149 6.09 -14.54 -3.11
C LEU A 149 7.42 -13.76 -3.18
N ASP A 150 8.15 -13.81 -4.31
CA ASP A 150 9.33 -12.95 -4.49
C ASP A 150 8.94 -11.50 -4.76
N ARG A 151 9.13 -10.65 -3.74
CA ARG A 151 8.80 -9.22 -3.83
C ARG A 151 9.89 -8.41 -4.51
N THR A 152 11.10 -8.95 -4.66
CA THR A 152 12.26 -8.25 -5.20
C THR A 152 12.00 -7.61 -6.57
N PRO A 153 11.54 -8.33 -7.61
CA PRO A 153 11.28 -7.73 -8.91
C PRO A 153 10.16 -6.67 -8.85
N LEU A 154 9.13 -6.89 -8.03
CA LEU A 154 7.99 -5.99 -7.87
C LEU A 154 8.41 -4.66 -7.23
N TYR A 155 9.27 -4.72 -6.20
CA TYR A 155 9.81 -3.55 -5.51
C TYR A 155 10.77 -2.77 -6.41
N ARG A 156 11.63 -3.46 -7.16
CA ARG A 156 12.53 -2.81 -8.13
C ARG A 156 11.74 -2.06 -9.21
N GLU A 157 10.64 -2.65 -9.68
CA GLU A 157 9.81 -1.99 -10.69
C GLU A 157 9.05 -0.79 -10.13
N LEU A 158 8.51 -0.87 -8.90
CA LEU A 158 7.90 0.30 -8.26
C LEU A 158 8.93 1.42 -8.07
N ALA A 159 10.15 1.10 -7.63
CA ALA A 159 11.23 2.07 -7.51
C ALA A 159 11.55 2.73 -8.86
N LYS A 160 11.54 1.96 -9.97
CA LYS A 160 11.68 2.51 -11.32
C LYS A 160 10.52 3.45 -11.69
N LEU A 161 9.28 3.07 -11.39
CA LEU A 161 8.12 3.93 -11.62
C LEU A 161 8.19 5.23 -10.81
N GLU A 162 8.65 5.17 -9.56
CA GLU A 162 8.87 6.34 -8.73
C GLU A 162 9.92 7.28 -9.35
N MET A 163 11.06 6.74 -9.79
CA MET A 163 12.10 7.52 -10.48
C MET A 163 11.56 8.16 -11.77
N ASP A 164 10.83 7.41 -12.60
CA ASP A 164 10.23 7.92 -13.83
C ASP A 164 9.18 9.00 -13.55
N PHE A 165 8.42 8.84 -12.46
CA PHE A 165 7.36 9.78 -12.05
C PHE A 165 7.92 11.12 -11.57
N LEU A 166 8.97 11.07 -10.74
CA LEU A 166 9.59 12.26 -10.16
C LEU A 166 10.54 12.94 -11.15
N GLY A 167 11.29 12.17 -11.92
CA GLY A 167 12.37 12.66 -12.77
C GLY A 167 13.42 13.42 -11.95
N SER A 168 13.89 14.55 -12.47
CA SER A 168 14.90 15.39 -11.79
C SER A 168 14.45 15.97 -10.44
N ARG A 169 13.14 15.97 -10.14
CA ARG A 169 12.59 16.48 -8.87
C ARG A 169 12.90 15.59 -7.68
N MET A 170 13.24 14.32 -7.92
CA MET A 170 13.55 13.36 -6.85
C MET A 170 14.63 13.87 -5.90
N ALA A 171 15.61 14.62 -6.41
CA ALA A 171 16.70 15.17 -5.60
C ALA A 171 16.28 16.34 -4.68
N ARG A 172 15.10 16.94 -4.92
CA ARG A 172 14.62 18.14 -4.20
C ARG A 172 13.43 17.85 -3.29
N LEU A 173 12.75 16.74 -3.50
CA LEU A 173 11.57 16.37 -2.73
C LEU A 173 11.97 15.67 -1.43
N PRO A 174 11.27 15.93 -0.30
CA PRO A 174 11.49 15.20 0.93
C PRO A 174 11.15 13.72 0.76
N LYS A 175 11.73 12.86 1.61
CA LYS A 175 11.33 11.45 1.65
C LYS A 175 9.90 11.32 2.16
N VAL A 176 9.10 10.50 1.50
CA VAL A 176 7.77 10.14 1.98
C VAL A 176 7.92 9.07 3.06
N ASN A 177 7.31 9.31 4.21
CA ASN A 177 7.17 8.34 5.29
C ASN A 177 5.85 8.57 6.00
N LEU A 178 4.75 8.24 5.31
CA LEU A 178 3.40 8.58 5.73
C LEU A 178 2.51 7.35 5.68
N THR A 179 1.63 7.21 6.66
CA THR A 179 0.45 6.35 6.55
C THR A 179 -0.45 6.84 5.43
N LEU A 180 -1.33 5.96 4.94
CA LEU A 180 -2.33 6.32 3.95
C LEU A 180 -3.26 7.44 4.45
N ALA A 181 -3.62 7.44 5.73
CA ALA A 181 -4.45 8.48 6.32
C ALA A 181 -3.74 9.84 6.33
N GLU A 182 -2.45 9.89 6.69
CA GLU A 182 -1.66 11.13 6.62
C GLU A 182 -1.54 11.63 5.18
N MET A 183 -1.32 10.74 4.21
CA MET A 183 -1.35 11.10 2.79
C MET A 183 -2.68 11.74 2.38
N MET A 184 -3.81 11.21 2.86
CA MET A 184 -5.14 11.77 2.60
C MET A 184 -5.28 13.16 3.22
N VAL A 185 -4.98 13.30 4.51
CA VAL A 185 -5.12 14.56 5.25
C VAL A 185 -4.20 15.65 4.68
N GLN A 186 -2.99 15.31 4.24
CA GLN A 186 -2.07 16.26 3.62
C GLN A 186 -2.48 16.70 2.20
N GLY A 187 -3.43 15.99 1.58
CA GLY A 187 -3.84 16.25 0.20
C GLY A 187 -2.91 15.64 -0.85
N PRO A 188 -3.16 15.89 -2.15
CA PRO A 188 -2.33 15.35 -3.22
C PRO A 188 -0.89 15.87 -3.10
N PRO A 189 0.13 15.07 -3.45
CA PRO A 189 1.51 15.47 -3.27
C PRO A 189 1.85 16.70 -4.11
N LYS A 190 2.48 17.69 -3.47
CA LYS A 190 3.00 18.89 -4.13
C LYS A 190 4.33 18.56 -4.80
N LEU A 191 4.28 18.25 -6.09
CA LEU A 191 5.46 17.91 -6.91
C LEU A 191 6.17 19.13 -7.50
N THR A 192 5.98 20.28 -6.87
CA THR A 192 6.61 21.56 -7.22
C THR A 192 7.41 22.01 -6.01
N THR A 193 8.72 22.05 -6.15
CA THR A 193 9.62 22.89 -5.35
C THR A 193 10.09 24.01 -6.24
#